data_AF-A0A6B1HTM5-F1
#
_entry.id   AF-A0A6B1HTM5-F1
#
_cell.length_a   1.000
_cell.length_b   1.000
_cell.length_c   1.000
_cell.angle_alpha   90.00
_cell.angle_beta   90.00
_cell.angle_gamma   90.00
#
_symmetry.space_group_name_H-M   'P 1'
#
loop_
_entity.id
_entity.type
_entity.pdbx_description
1 polymer ?
#
loop_
_entity_poly.entity_id
_entity_poly.type
_entity_poly.pdbx_seq_one_letter_code
_entity_poly.pdbx_strand_id
1 'polypeptide(L)'
;MSESRHHIVAGSLFAFFGVLVPLLNYLGLVADTTLNLWGRYFCFAIVALGMDLIWGFTGILSLCQAFFFCLGGYAIGMHMLLKTGTKGVYGSTLPDFMVWN
;
A
#
# COMPACT_ATOMS: atom_id res chain seq x y z
N MET A 1 23.06 0.09 -25.34
CA MET A 1 23.83 1.09 -24.56
C MET A 1 23.21 1.46 -23.20
N SER A 2 21.98 1.01 -22.87
CA SER A 2 21.34 1.24 -21.55
C SER A 2 21.82 0.28 -20.46
N GLU A 3 22.00 -1.01 -20.79
CA GLU A 3 22.37 -2.07 -19.83
C GLU A 3 23.70 -1.79 -19.11
N SER A 4 24.73 -1.35 -19.84
CA SER A 4 26.04 -1.01 -19.26
C SER A 4 25.96 0.10 -18.20
N ARG A 5 25.03 1.06 -18.34
CA ARG A 5 24.87 2.14 -17.35
C ARG A 5 24.37 1.62 -16.01
N HIS A 6 23.48 0.62 -16.00
CA HIS A 6 22.98 0.03 -14.75
C HIS A 6 24.09 -0.69 -13.99
N HIS A 7 24.99 -1.38 -14.69
CA HIS A 7 26.12 -2.08 -14.08
C HIS A 7 27.15 -1.10 -13.52
N ILE A 8 27.38 0.02 -14.22
CA ILE A 8 28.28 1.09 -13.76
C ILE A 8 27.72 1.79 -12.52
N VAL A 9 26.41 2.09 -12.50
CA VAL A 9 25.74 2.73 -11.36
C VAL A 9 25.65 1.78 -10.16
N ALA A 10 25.34 0.51 -10.37
CA ALA A 10 25.33 -0.48 -9.29
C ALA A 10 26.72 -0.67 -8.70
N GLY A 11 27.75 -0.76 -9.56
CA GLY A 11 29.14 -0.86 -9.13
C GLY A 11 29.62 0.35 -8.33
N SER A 12 29.24 1.58 -8.74
CA SER A 12 29.63 2.80 -8.02
C SER A 12 28.94 2.90 -6.65
N LEU A 13 27.67 2.51 -6.53
CA LEU A 13 26.96 2.45 -5.25
C LEU A 13 27.58 1.43 -4.30
N PHE A 14 27.93 0.24 -4.81
CA PHE A 14 28.56 -0.80 -4.01
C PHE A 14 29.95 -0.38 -3.52
N ALA A 15 30.75 0.26 -4.38
CA ALA A 15 32.05 0.81 -3.99
C ALA A 15 31.92 1.93 -2.95
N PHE A 16 30.92 2.80 -3.08
CA PHE A 16 30.68 3.89 -2.12
C PHE A 16 30.31 3.34 -0.72
N PHE A 17 29.27 2.50 -0.62
CA PHE A 17 28.83 1.95 0.67
C PHE A 17 29.79 0.92 1.25
N GLY A 18 30.41 0.08 0.41
CA GLY A 18 31.26 -1.03 0.84
C GLY A 18 32.72 -0.65 1.11
N VAL A 19 33.24 0.43 0.48
CA VAL A 19 34.66 0.80 0.58
C VAL A 19 34.85 2.22 1.11
N LEU A 20 34.16 3.22 0.54
CA LEU A 20 34.40 4.62 0.92
C LEU A 20 33.94 4.93 2.35
N VAL A 21 32.75 4.45 2.73
CA VAL A 21 32.17 4.66 4.07
C VAL A 21 33.05 4.05 5.18
N PRO A 22 33.48 2.77 5.11
CA PRO A 22 34.38 2.21 6.12
C PRO A 22 35.78 2.85 6.10
N LEU A 23 36.28 3.30 4.95
CA LEU A 23 37.55 4.04 4.88
C LEU A 23 37.46 5.38 5.62
N LEU A 24 36.37 6.14 5.43
CA LEU A 24 36.14 7.42 6.11
C LEU A 24 35.98 7.26 7.63
N ASN A 25 35.43 6.14 8.07
CA ASN A 25 35.34 5.79 9.49
C ASN A 25 36.71 5.43 10.07
N TYR A 26 37.53 4.63 9.37
CA TYR A 26 38.91 4.34 9.77
C TYR A 26 39.80 5.59 9.84
N LEU A 27 39.60 6.53 8.92
CA LEU A 27 40.28 7.84 8.91
C LEU A 27 39.79 8.79 10.02
N GLY A 28 38.79 8.40 10.82
CA GLY A 28 38.27 9.20 11.93
C GLY A 28 37.42 10.40 11.50
N LEU A 29 37.11 10.54 10.21
CA LEU A 29 36.26 11.61 9.68
C LEU A 29 34.78 11.38 9.97
N VAL A 30 34.39 10.11 10.16
CA VAL A 30 33.01 9.71 10.49
C VAL A 30 33.01 8.86 11.76
N ALA A 31 32.33 9.35 12.79
CA ALA A 31 32.17 8.63 14.05
C ALA A 31 31.30 7.37 13.88
N ASP A 32 31.63 6.31 14.61
CA ASP A 32 30.88 5.04 14.63
C ASP A 32 29.42 5.22 15.04
N THR A 33 29.17 6.19 15.94
CA THR A 33 27.81 6.55 16.37
C THR A 33 26.96 7.06 15.21
N THR A 34 27.55 7.86 14.31
CA THR A 34 26.85 8.39 13.15
C THR A 34 26.50 7.26 12.19
N LEU A 35 27.43 6.33 11.93
CA LEU A 35 27.15 5.16 11.09
C LEU A 35 26.05 4.27 11.68
N ASN A 36 26.05 4.06 12.99
CA ASN A 36 24.99 3.29 13.66
C ASN A 36 23.62 3.97 13.53
N LEU A 37 23.55 5.29 13.72
CA LEU A 37 22.32 6.06 13.53
C LEU A 37 21.81 5.99 12.09
N TRP A 38 22.71 6.15 11.11
CA TRP A 38 22.36 6.08 9.70
C TRP A 38 21.79 4.70 9.33
N GLY A 39 22.40 3.63 9.82
CA GLY A 39 21.87 2.27 9.65
C GLY A 39 20.44 2.12 10.17
N ARG A 40 20.17 2.64 11.38
CA ARG A 40 18.80 2.63 11.96
C ARG A 40 17.82 3.43 11.09
N TYR A 41 18.22 4.60 10.61
CA TYR A 41 17.38 5.42 9.74
C TYR A 41 17.09 4.74 8.41
N PHE A 42 18.05 4.02 7.81
CA PHE A 42 17.79 3.24 6.60
C PHE A 42 16.81 2.09 6.85
N CYS A 43 16.91 1.39 7.99
CA CYS A 43 15.93 0.38 8.35
C CYS A 43 14.51 0.96 8.45
N PHE A 44 14.33 2.11 9.11
CA PHE A 44 13.03 2.78 9.18
C PHE A 44 12.57 3.34 7.83
N ALA A 45 13.50 3.81 6.98
CA ALA A 45 13.18 4.30 5.65
C ALA A 45 12.59 3.20 4.76
N ILE A 46 13.15 1.98 4.80
CA ILE A 46 12.61 0.84 4.04
C ILE A 46 11.18 0.52 4.49
N VAL A 47 10.92 0.51 5.79
CA VAL A 47 9.57 0.28 6.34
C VAL A 47 8.61 1.38 5.89
N ALA A 48 9.03 2.65 5.96
CA ALA A 48 8.22 3.79 5.53
C ALA A 48 7.88 3.73 4.04
N LEU A 49 8.86 3.38 3.18
CA LEU A 49 8.64 3.20 1.74
C LEU A 49 7.72 2.02 1.45
N GLY A 50 7.85 0.91 2.17
CA GLY A 50 6.93 -0.22 2.05
C GLY A 50 5.48 0.17 2.37
N MET A 51 5.29 0.95 3.43
CA MET A 51 3.97 1.46 3.81
C MET A 51 3.39 2.42 2.76
N ASP A 52 4.20 3.34 2.22
CA ASP A 52 3.81 4.26 1.15
C ASP A 52 3.33 3.52 -0.10
N LEU A 53 4.06 2.49 -0.53
CA LEU A 53 3.68 1.65 -1.66
C LEU A 53 2.37 0.88 -1.42
N ILE A 54 2.17 0.33 -0.22
CA ILE A 54 0.91 -0.35 0.12
C ILE A 54 -0.26 0.65 0.05
N TRP A 55 -0.10 1.85 0.62
CA TRP A 55 -1.18 2.82 0.66
C TRP A 55 -1.50 3.44 -0.70
N GLY A 56 -0.49 3.88 -1.43
CA GLY A 56 -0.62 4.58 -2.69
C GLY A 56 -0.69 3.64 -3.90
N PHE A 57 0.34 2.80 -4.09
CA PHE A 57 0.47 1.98 -5.29
C PHE A 57 -0.52 0.82 -5.32
N THR A 58 -0.71 0.11 -4.20
CA THR A 58 -1.74 -0.94 -4.14
C THR A 58 -3.15 -0.39 -3.94
N GLY A 59 -3.28 0.91 -3.64
CA GLY A 59 -4.56 1.62 -3.61
C GLY A 59 -5.44 1.31 -2.41
N ILE A 60 -4.89 0.80 -1.30
CA ILE A 60 -5.68 0.32 -0.16
C ILE A 60 -6.53 1.43 0.49
N LEU A 61 -6.06 2.68 0.44
CA LEU A 61 -6.81 3.86 0.88
C LEU A 61 -8.10 4.05 0.07
N SER A 62 -7.99 3.98 -1.25
CA SER A 62 -9.13 4.11 -2.17
C SER A 62 -10.07 2.91 -2.06
N LEU A 63 -9.51 1.71 -1.86
CA LEU A 63 -10.27 0.48 -1.65
C LEU A 63 -11.23 0.60 -0.47
N CYS A 64 -10.75 1.07 0.69
CA CYS A 64 -11.60 1.23 1.87
C CYS A 64 -12.79 2.16 1.59
N GLN A 65 -12.56 3.29 0.92
CA GLN A 65 -13.63 4.23 0.58
C GLN A 65 -14.63 3.63 -0.43
N ALA A 66 -14.14 2.97 -1.47
CA ALA A 66 -14.99 2.28 -2.45
C ALA A 66 -15.79 1.12 -1.82
N PHE A 67 -15.17 0.38 -0.89
CA PHE A 67 -15.79 -0.74 -0.19
C PHE A 67 -16.98 -0.27 0.67
N PHE A 68 -16.79 0.77 1.48
CA PHE A 68 -17.89 1.33 2.28
C PHE A 68 -18.98 1.95 1.42
N PHE A 69 -18.61 2.58 0.30
CA PHE A 69 -19.59 3.11 -0.65
C PHE A 69 -20.44 1.99 -1.27
N CYS A 70 -19.82 0.89 -1.69
CA CYS A 70 -20.51 -0.28 -2.23
C CYS A 70 -21.46 -0.92 -1.21
N LEU A 71 -20.98 -1.14 0.03
CA LEU A 71 -21.81 -1.67 1.12
C LEU A 71 -23.00 -0.75 1.45
N GLY A 72 -22.78 0.55 1.52
CA GLY A 72 -23.84 1.53 1.75
C GLY A 72 -24.88 1.55 0.63
N GLY A 73 -24.42 1.53 -0.63
CA GLY A 73 -25.30 1.46 -1.80
C GLY A 73 -26.16 0.19 -1.82
N TYR A 74 -25.56 -0.97 -1.50
CA TYR A 74 -26.29 -2.23 -1.37
C TYR A 74 -27.35 -2.18 -0.27
N ALA A 75 -27.00 -1.69 0.93
CA ALA A 75 -27.95 -1.57 2.04
C ALA A 75 -29.14 -0.66 1.70
N ILE A 76 -28.88 0.48 1.03
CA ILE A 76 -29.93 1.39 0.57
C ILE A 76 -30.83 0.72 -0.47
N GLY A 77 -30.24 0.04 -1.45
CA GLY A 77 -31.00 -0.70 -2.48
C GLY A 77 -31.89 -1.77 -1.87
N MET A 78 -31.35 -2.57 -0.93
CA MET A 78 -32.11 -3.57 -0.20
C MET A 78 -33.24 -2.96 0.63
N HIS A 79 -32.99 -1.83 1.29
CA HIS A 79 -34.02 -1.12 2.04
C HIS A 79 -35.13 -0.56 1.12
N MET A 80 -34.80 -0.09 -0.09
CA MET A 80 -35.81 0.32 -1.06
C MET A 80 -36.66 -0.86 -1.54
N LEU A 81 -36.04 -2.02 -1.80
CA LEU A 81 -36.76 -3.24 -2.16
C LEU A 81 -37.70 -3.71 -1.05
N LEU A 82 -37.27 -3.61 0.22
CA LEU A 82 -38.13 -3.88 1.37
C LEU A 82 -39.30 -2.90 1.48
N LYS A 83 -39.08 -1.60 1.18
CA LYS A 83 -40.16 -0.59 1.19
C LYS A 83 -41.19 -0.76 0.08
N THR A 84 -40.84 -1.41 -1.03
CA THR A 84 -41.80 -1.79 -2.08
C THR A 84 -42.82 -2.80 -1.55
N GLY A 85 -42.40 -3.71 -0.66
CA GLY A 85 -43.29 -4.68 0.01
C GLY A 85 -44.15 -5.48 -0.96
N THR A 86 -45.45 -5.57 -0.68
CA THR A 86 -46.44 -6.37 -1.45
C THR A 86 -46.74 -5.82 -2.85
N LYS A 87 -46.07 -4.73 -3.27
CA LYS A 87 -46.18 -4.21 -4.64
C LYS A 87 -45.30 -4.98 -5.64
N GLY A 88 -44.51 -5.93 -5.17
CA GLY A 88 -43.78 -6.89 -6.00
C GLY A 88 -44.70 -7.95 -6.64
N VAL A 89 -44.15 -8.68 -7.61
CA VAL A 89 -44.87 -9.69 -8.42
C VAL A 89 -45.47 -10.79 -7.55
N TYR A 90 -44.78 -11.18 -6.47
CA TYR A 90 -45.22 -12.25 -5.57
C TYR A 90 -46.03 -11.74 -4.36
N GLY A 91 -46.24 -10.42 -4.24
CA GLY A 91 -47.06 -9.84 -3.18
C GLY A 91 -46.58 -10.12 -1.75
N SER A 92 -45.31 -10.47 -1.56
CA SER A 92 -44.75 -10.86 -0.26
C SER A 92 -44.08 -9.67 0.46
N THR A 93 -43.82 -9.80 1.76
CA THR A 93 -43.06 -8.80 2.54
C THR A 93 -41.55 -8.85 2.29
N LEU A 94 -41.07 -9.93 1.66
CA LEU A 94 -39.68 -10.09 1.28
C LEU A 94 -39.47 -9.63 -0.17
N PRO A 95 -38.24 -9.19 -0.51
CA PRO A 95 -37.91 -8.87 -1.89
C PRO A 95 -38.16 -10.06 -2.84
N ASP A 96 -38.73 -9.79 -4.01
CA ASP A 96 -39.17 -10.82 -4.98
C ASP A 96 -38.05 -11.81 -5.38
N PHE A 97 -36.79 -11.37 -5.43
CA PHE A 97 -35.65 -12.22 -5.78
C PHE A 97 -35.32 -13.28 -4.71
N MET A 98 -35.78 -13.10 -3.46
CA MET A 98 -35.59 -14.06 -2.36
C MET A 98 -36.70 -15.11 -2.29
N VAL A 99 -37.81 -14.89 -2.99
CA VAL A 99 -39.00 -15.77 -2.99
C VAL A 99 -39.03 -16.68 -4.22
N TRP A 100 -38.23 -16.38 -5.23
CA TRP A 100 -38.14 -17.17 -6.46
C TRP A 100 -37.52 -18.55 -6.20
N ASN A 101 -38.34 -19.58 -6.29
CA ASN A 101 -38.01 -21.00 -6.42
C ASN A 101 -38.81 -21.56 -7.61
#